data_AF-A0A554LH76-F1
#
_entry.id   AF-A0A554LH76-F1
#
_cell.length_a   1.000
_cell.length_b   1.000
_cell.length_c   1.000
_cell.angle_alpha   90.00
_cell.angle_beta   90.00
_cell.angle_gamma   90.00
#
_symmetry.space_group_name_H-M   'P 1'
#
loop_
_entity.id
_entity.type
_entity.pdbx_description
1 polymer ?
#
loop_
_entity_poly.entity_id
_entity_poly.type
_entity_poly.pdbx_seq_one_letter_code
_entity_poly.pdbx_strand_id
1 'polypeptide(L)'
;MIGLVLLLIFVWAPWITKGYAESIVSERFSAKWQGVGDGCGFNCKGCGVKESHRTLFGITVKIEYACGMLPSDSPEYHRIDSVFVSFLGTVHGL
;
A
#
# COMPACT_ATOMS: atom_id res chain seq x y z
N MET A 1 -13.66 0.82 -32.46
CA MET A 1 -14.15 1.56 -31.29
C MET A 1 -14.23 0.70 -30.03
N ILE A 2 -14.81 -0.50 -30.05
CA ILE A 2 -14.95 -1.36 -28.85
C ILE A 2 -13.60 -1.66 -28.15
N GLY A 3 -12.55 -1.97 -28.91
CA GLY A 3 -11.23 -2.25 -28.34
C GLY A 3 -10.64 -1.07 -27.55
N LEU A 4 -10.88 0.18 -27.99
CA LEU A 4 -10.41 1.37 -27.28
C LEU A 4 -11.15 1.53 -25.94
N VAL A 5 -12.47 1.30 -25.93
CA VAL A 5 -13.28 1.36 -24.73
C VAL A 5 -12.83 0.30 -23.71
N LEU A 6 -12.56 -0.92 -24.15
CA LEU A 6 -12.04 -1.98 -23.30
C LEU A 6 -10.67 -1.59 -22.70
N LEU A 7 -9.75 -1.07 -23.50
CA LEU A 7 -8.45 -0.59 -23.02
C LEU A 7 -8.59 0.49 -21.94
N LEU A 8 -9.47 1.48 -22.15
CA LEU A 8 -9.72 2.53 -21.16
C LEU A 8 -10.30 1.99 -19.85
N ILE A 9 -11.18 0.97 -19.93
CA ILE A 9 -11.72 0.29 -18.75
C ILE A 9 -10.59 -0.40 -17.97
N PHE A 10 -9.67 -1.09 -18.64
CA PHE A 10 -8.52 -1.73 -17.97
C PHE A 10 -7.53 -0.72 -17.38
N VAL A 11 -7.25 0.37 -18.11
CA VAL A 11 -6.38 1.45 -17.63
C VAL A 11 -6.96 2.10 -16.38
N TRP A 12 -8.27 2.33 -16.36
CA TRP A 12 -8.94 2.93 -15.21
C TRP A 12 -9.15 1.94 -14.07
N ALA A 13 -9.37 0.65 -14.37
CA ALA A 13 -9.64 -0.41 -13.39
C ALA A 13 -10.76 -0.03 -12.39
N PRO A 14 -12.01 0.22 -12.83
CA PRO A 14 -13.10 0.70 -11.97
C PRO A 14 -13.43 -0.25 -10.80
N TRP A 15 -13.14 -1.54 -10.90
CA TRP A 15 -13.40 -2.52 -9.85
C TRP A 15 -12.41 -2.49 -8.68
N ILE A 16 -11.23 -1.86 -8.82
CA ILE A 16 -10.28 -1.69 -7.71
C ILE A 16 -10.54 -0.33 -7.04
N THR A 17 -11.12 -0.34 -5.85
CA THR A 17 -11.40 0.88 -5.08
C THR A 17 -10.22 1.27 -4.20
N LYS A 18 -10.15 2.55 -3.79
CA LYS A 18 -9.13 3.02 -2.83
C LYS A 18 -9.16 2.22 -1.53
N GLY A 19 -10.34 2.05 -0.93
CA GLY A 19 -10.48 1.27 0.31
C GLY A 19 -10.04 -0.18 0.17
N TYR A 20 -10.29 -0.83 -0.97
CA TYR A 20 -9.75 -2.17 -1.24
C TYR A 20 -8.21 -2.15 -1.29
N ALA A 21 -7.62 -1.20 -2.02
CA ALA A 21 -6.17 -1.08 -2.15
C ALA A 21 -5.48 -0.80 -0.79
N GLU A 22 -6.03 0.10 0.02
CA GLU A 22 -5.53 0.41 1.35
C GLU A 22 -5.61 -0.79 2.30
N SER A 23 -6.73 -1.53 2.26
CA SER A 23 -6.94 -2.74 3.05
C SER A 23 -5.95 -3.85 2.68
N ILE A 24 -5.84 -4.20 1.39
CA ILE A 24 -4.95 -5.28 0.95
C ILE A 24 -3.47 -4.94 1.15
N VAL A 25 -3.08 -3.67 1.00
CA VAL A 25 -1.71 -3.23 1.31
C VAL A 25 -1.41 -3.42 2.79
N SER A 26 -2.33 -3.03 3.67
CA SER A 26 -2.15 -3.17 5.12
C SER A 26 -2.08 -4.63 5.55
N GLU A 27 -2.94 -5.48 4.99
CA GLU A 27 -2.96 -6.93 5.22
C GLU A 27 -1.65 -7.56 4.77
N ARG A 28 -1.20 -7.30 3.54
CA ARG A 28 0.02 -7.88 2.97
C ARG A 28 1.28 -7.39 3.66
N PHE A 29 1.33 -6.11 4.04
CA PHE A 29 2.43 -5.56 4.84
C PHE A 29 2.52 -6.28 6.19
N SER A 30 1.39 -6.41 6.89
CA SER A 30 1.34 -7.10 8.19
C SER A 30 1.74 -8.57 8.07
N ALA A 31 1.27 -9.25 7.02
CA ALA A 31 1.61 -10.64 6.75
C ALA A 31 3.10 -10.83 6.42
N LYS A 32 3.73 -9.88 5.72
CA LYS A 32 5.17 -9.93 5.40
C LYS A 32 6.05 -9.92 6.65
N TRP A 33 5.66 -9.15 7.67
CA TRP A 33 6.44 -8.98 8.90
C TRP A 33 5.94 -9.83 10.08
N GLN A 34 4.91 -10.64 9.87
CA GLN A 34 4.37 -11.53 10.89
C GLN A 34 5.45 -12.54 11.34
N GLY A 35 5.77 -12.54 12.63
CA GLY A 35 6.75 -13.45 13.22
C GLY A 35 8.22 -13.02 13.04
N VAL A 36 8.48 -11.85 12.44
CA VAL A 36 9.84 -11.31 12.31
C VAL A 36 10.14 -10.43 13.53
N GLY A 37 11.11 -10.84 14.36
CA GLY A 37 11.42 -10.18 15.63
C GLY A 37 11.92 -8.74 15.51
N ASP A 38 12.69 -8.42 14.46
CA ASP A 38 13.15 -7.06 14.12
C ASP A 38 12.42 -6.53 12.87
N GLY A 39 11.14 -6.87 12.76
CA GLY A 39 10.31 -6.56 11.60
C GLY A 39 9.86 -5.10 11.54
N CYS A 40 9.14 -4.76 10.48
CA CYS A 40 8.50 -3.46 10.33
C CYS A 40 7.01 -3.53 10.64
N GLY A 41 6.47 -2.42 11.14
CA GLY A 41 5.09 -2.36 11.61
C GLY A 41 4.50 -0.96 11.54
N PHE A 42 3.16 -0.91 11.59
CA PHE A 42 2.40 0.33 11.73
C PHE A 42 2.17 0.74 13.20
N ASN A 43 2.89 0.11 14.13
CA ASN A 43 2.82 0.35 15.58
C ASN A 43 3.59 1.61 16.03
N CYS A 44 3.49 2.67 15.24
CA CYS A 44 4.04 4.00 15.53
C CYS A 44 2.97 5.07 15.35
N LYS A 45 3.13 6.21 16.02
CA LYS A 45 2.12 7.24 16.14
C LYS A 45 1.87 7.90 14.79
N GLY A 46 0.70 7.63 14.24
CA GLY A 46 0.29 8.14 12.93
C GLY A 46 0.67 7.24 11.77
N CYS A 47 1.43 6.16 11.98
CA CYS A 47 1.79 5.21 10.94
C CYS A 47 0.57 4.44 10.40
N GLY A 48 0.75 3.82 9.23
CA GLY A 48 -0.29 3.18 8.44
C GLY A 48 -0.43 3.83 7.06
N VAL A 49 -1.60 3.69 6.46
CA VAL A 49 -1.92 4.30 5.17
C VAL A 49 -2.04 5.81 5.32
N LYS A 50 -1.33 6.56 4.46
CA LYS A 50 -1.33 8.03 4.45
C LYS A 50 -2.16 8.63 3.35
N GLU A 51 -2.00 8.10 2.14
CA GLU A 51 -2.72 8.55 0.97
C GLU A 51 -2.84 7.42 -0.04
N SER A 52 -3.90 7.46 -0.84
CA SER A 52 -4.05 6.60 -1.99
C SER A 52 -4.59 7.38 -3.18
N HIS A 53 -4.02 7.15 -4.35
CA HIS A 53 -4.45 7.78 -5.58
C HIS A 53 -4.48 6.78 -6.73
N ARG A 54 -5.42 7.00 -7.65
CA ARG A 54 -5.57 6.17 -8.83
C ARG A 54 -4.45 6.51 -9.82
N THR A 55 -3.85 5.49 -10.39
CA THR A 55 -2.82 5.58 -11.42
C THR A 55 -3.20 4.69 -12.60
N LEU A 56 -2.43 4.74 -13.68
CA LEU A 56 -2.65 3.85 -14.81
C LEU A 56 -2.53 2.40 -14.34
N PHE A 57 -3.56 1.60 -14.65
CA PHE A 57 -3.61 0.17 -14.32
C PHE A 57 -3.65 -0.15 -12.82
N GLY A 58 -4.07 0.76 -11.95
CA GLY A 58 -4.18 0.45 -10.52
C GLY A 58 -4.30 1.64 -9.58
N ILE A 59 -3.87 1.43 -8.33
CA ILE A 59 -3.85 2.43 -7.26
C ILE A 59 -2.50 2.38 -6.56
N THR A 60 -1.88 3.55 -6.39
CA THR A 60 -0.71 3.70 -5.53
C THR A 60 -1.16 4.08 -4.14
N VAL A 61 -0.65 3.38 -3.13
CA VAL A 61 -0.92 3.59 -1.71
C VAL A 61 0.39 3.96 -1.03
N LYS A 62 0.42 5.12 -0.38
CA LYS A 62 1.56 5.54 0.43
C LYS A 62 1.34 5.10 1.86
N ILE A 63 2.34 4.43 2.39
CA ILE A 63 2.35 3.93 3.77
C ILE A 63 3.47 4.61 4.55
N GLU A 64 3.24 4.78 5.83
CA GLU A 64 4.27 5.14 6.81
C GLU A 64 4.39 4.02 7.83
N TYR A 65 5.62 3.62 8.17
CA TYR A 65 5.89 2.53 9.10
C TYR A 65 7.20 2.75 9.85
N ALA A 66 7.42 1.98 10.91
CA ALA A 66 8.68 1.91 11.64
C ALA A 66 9.23 0.48 11.57
N CYS A 67 10.55 0.32 11.76
CA CYS A 67 11.18 -0.99 11.83
C CYS A 67 11.98 -1.16 13.11
N GLY A 68 11.96 -2.39 13.62
CA GLY A 68 12.72 -2.83 14.77
C GLY A 68 12.25 -2.27 16.10
N MET A 69 13.05 -2.53 17.14
CA MET A 69 12.81 -2.02 18.48
C MET A 69 13.28 -0.56 18.58
N LEU A 70 12.35 0.38 18.37
CA LEU A 70 12.65 1.79 18.50
C LEU A 70 12.78 2.21 19.97
N PRO A 71 13.77 3.05 20.34
CA PRO A 71 13.95 3.56 21.69
C PRO A 71 12.85 4.54 22.11
N SER A 72 12.26 5.23 21.12
CA SER A 72 11.11 6.09 21.26
C SER A 72 10.36 6.17 19.93
N ASP A 73 9.05 6.38 19.99
CA ASP A 73 8.24 6.63 18.81
C ASP A 73 8.42 8.09 18.36
N SER A 74 9.52 8.33 17.64
CA SER A 74 9.86 9.63 17.07
C SER A 74 9.77 9.60 15.52
N PRO A 75 9.33 10.72 14.89
CA PRO A 75 9.19 10.81 13.43
C PRO A 75 10.48 10.53 12.64
N GLU A 76 11.65 10.66 13.28
CA GLU A 76 12.95 10.38 12.66
C GLU A 76 13.16 8.91 12.29
N TYR A 77 12.39 8.00 12.91
CA TYR A 77 12.41 6.57 12.62
C TYR A 77 11.26 6.12 11.72
N HIS A 78 10.37 7.03 11.33
CA HIS A 78 9.28 6.74 10.42
C HIS A 78 9.81 6.67 9.00
N ARG A 79 9.45 5.62 8.28
CA ARG A 79 9.76 5.38 6.88
C ARG A 79 8.50 5.51 6.06
N ILE A 80 8.63 6.10 4.89
CA ILE A 80 7.52 6.32 3.97
C ILE A 80 7.83 5.58 2.67
N ASP A 81 6.93 4.69 2.27
CA ASP A 81 7.02 3.98 0.99
C ASP A 81 5.73 4.11 0.18
N SER A 82 5.86 3.87 -1.13
CA SER A 82 4.74 3.80 -2.06
C SER A 82 4.58 2.37 -2.57
N VAL A 83 3.40 1.81 -2.35
CA VAL A 83 3.03 0.45 -2.70
C VAL A 83 2.00 0.50 -3.82
N PHE A 84 2.19 -0.30 -4.87
CA PHE A 84 1.30 -0.32 -6.02
C PHE A 84 0.36 -1.52 -5.97
N VAL A 85 -0.95 -1.27 -6.09
CA VAL A 85 -1.98 -2.29 -6.26
C VAL A 85 -2.45 -2.28 -7.71
N SER A 86 -2.12 -3.33 -8.45
CA SER A 86 -2.51 -3.48 -9.84
C SER A 86 -4.03 -3.62 -10.03
N PHE A 87 -4.50 -3.43 -11.25
CA PHE A 87 -5.87 -3.71 -11.68
C PHE A 87 -6.30 -5.16 -11.42
N LEU A 88 -5.35 -6.09 -11.26
CA LEU A 88 -5.61 -7.48 -10.92
C LEU A 88 -5.71 -7.72 -9.40
N GLY A 89 -5.55 -6.69 -8.57
CA GLY A 89 -5.54 -6.80 -7.11
C GLY A 89 -4.23 -7.32 -6.50
N THR A 90 -3.16 -7.43 -7.30
CA THR A 90 -1.83 -7.82 -6.80
C THR A 90 -1.07 -6.62 -6.25
N VAL A 91 -0.31 -6.83 -5.17
CA VAL A 91 0.44 -5.80 -4.44
C VAL A 91 1.93 -5.88 -4.78
N HIS A 92 2.55 -4.74 -5.10
CA HIS A 92 3.93 -4.60 -5.53
C HIS A 92 4.66 -3.54 -4.71
N GLY A 93 5.96 -3.75 -4.46
CA GLY A 93 6.78 -2.80 -3.69
C GLY A 93 6.68 -2.98 -2.17
N LEU A 94 6.28 -4.17 -1.71
CA LEU A 94 6.28 -4.54 -0.30
C LEU A 94 7.52 -5.30 0.12
#